data_AF-A0A1H3JUV6-F1
#
_entry.id   AF-A0A1H3JUV6-F1
#
_cell.length_a   1.000
_cell.length_b   1.000
_cell.length_c   1.000
_cell.angle_alpha   90.00
_cell.angle_beta   90.00
_cell.angle_gamma   90.00
#
_symmetry.space_group_name_H-M   'P 1'
#
loop_
_entity.id
_entity.type
_entity.pdbx_description
1 polymer ?
#
loop_
_entity_poly.entity_id
_entity_poly.type
_entity_poly.pdbx_seq_one_letter_code
_entity_poly.pdbx_strand_id
1 'polypeptide(L)' 'MAKPIRTKQQLNERLELIKVISDDCEAAHAEQDKLLRDVLVGIANGAENPVYLAGRALEVFNIEFSRWYA' A
#
# COMPACT_ATOMS: atom_id res chain seq x y z
N MET A 1 -15.09 3.18 -1.20
CA MET A 1 -15.12 1.74 -1.52
C MET A 1 -13.69 1.24 -1.62
N ALA A 2 -13.40 0.04 -1.08
CA ALA A 2 -12.08 -0.59 -1.24
C ALA A 2 -11.82 -0.87 -2.73
N LYS A 3 -10.56 -0.74 -3.16
CA LYS A 3 -10.10 -1.03 -4.53
C LYS A 3 -9.17 -2.24 -4.44
N PRO A 4 -9.69 -3.47 -4.53
CA PRO A 4 -8.92 -4.67 -4.21
C PRO A 4 -7.67 -4.80 -5.10
N ILE A 5 -6.50 -5.01 -4.47
CA ILE A 5 -5.25 -5.28 -5.19
C ILE A 5 -5.15 -6.78 -5.43
N ARG A 6 -5.13 -7.18 -6.70
CA ARG A 6 -5.17 -8.59 -7.11
C ARG A 6 -3.93 -9.07 -7.86
N THR A 7 -3.12 -8.14 -8.37
CA THR A 7 -1.93 -8.46 -9.17
C THR A 7 -0.69 -7.79 -8.61
N LYS A 8 0.49 -8.33 -8.97
CA LYS A 8 1.78 -7.76 -8.59
C LYS A 8 1.98 -6.35 -9.14
N GLN A 9 1.48 -6.09 -10.36
CA GLN A 9 1.58 -4.79 -11.01
C GLN A 9 0.83 -3.71 -10.23
N GLN A 10 -0.43 -3.97 -9.86
CA GLN A 10 -1.24 -3.04 -9.07
C GLN A 10 -0.58 -2.69 -7.74
N LEU A 11 0.00 -3.69 -7.06
CA LEU A 11 0.72 -3.48 -5.82
C LEU A 11 1.95 -2.59 -6.02
N ASN A 12 2.77 -2.90 -7.02
CA ASN A 12 4.00 -2.15 -7.29
C ASN A 12 3.69 -0.69 -7.69
N GLU A 13 2.71 -0.45 -8.55
CA GLU A 13 2.26 0.89 -8.92
C GLU A 13 1.80 1.70 -7.69
N ARG A 14 1.10 1.05 -6.76
CA ARG A 14 0.63 1.68 -5.53
C ARG A 14 1.78 2.02 -4.57
N LEU A 15 2.77 1.14 -4.43
CA LEU A 15 3.97 1.41 -3.64
C LEU A 15 4.78 2.57 -4.23
N GLU A 16 4.92 2.65 -5.54
CA GLU A 16 5.60 3.79 -6.19
C GLU A 16 4.84 5.10 -5.98
N LEU A 17 3.50 5.08 -6.06
CA LEU A 17 2.70 6.27 -5.72
C LEU A 17 2.95 6.74 -4.28
N ILE A 18 2.96 5.82 -3.32
CA ILE A 18 3.19 6.15 -1.90
C ILE A 18 4.58 6.78 -1.70
N LYS A 19 5.60 6.27 -2.40
CA LYS A 19 6.94 6.89 -2.39
C LYS A 19 6.91 8.33 -2.92
N VAL A 20 6.20 8.57 -4.03
CA VAL A 20 6.10 9.90 -4.64
C VAL A 20 5.42 10.92 -3.71
N ILE A 21 4.45 10.48 -2.92
CA ILE A 21 3.72 11.36 -1.98
C ILE A 21 4.29 11.33 -0.55
N SER A 22 5.44 10.69 -0.32
CA SER A 22 5.99 10.47 1.02
C SER A 22 6.30 11.76 1.81
N ASP A 23 6.47 12.89 1.10
CA ASP A 23 6.66 14.22 1.71
C ASP A 23 5.35 14.84 2.23
N ASP A 24 4.19 14.37 1.79
CA ASP A 24 2.90 14.75 2.34
C ASP A 24 2.51 13.75 3.43
N CYS A 25 2.83 14.09 4.68
CA CYS A 25 2.59 13.26 5.87
C CYS A 25 1.18 12.65 5.89
N GLU A 26 0.15 13.50 5.73
CA GLU A 26 -1.25 13.06 5.85
C GLU A 26 -1.63 12.15 4.67
N ALA A 27 -1.28 12.56 3.44
CA ALA A 27 -1.59 11.75 2.26
C ALA A 27 -0.85 10.41 2.27
N ALA A 28 0.43 10.39 2.65
CA ALA A 28 1.25 9.18 2.70
C ALA A 28 0.70 8.17 3.72
N HIS A 29 0.37 8.62 4.93
CA HIS A 29 -0.24 7.76 5.95
C HIS A 29 -1.63 7.26 5.52
N ALA A 30 -2.46 8.12 4.95
CA ALA A 30 -3.78 7.70 4.45
C ALA A 30 -3.67 6.66 3.31
N GLU A 31 -2.70 6.80 2.42
CA GLU A 31 -2.50 5.85 1.32
C GLU A 31 -1.85 4.54 1.78
N GLN A 32 -1.01 4.56 2.80
CA GLN A 32 -0.50 3.36 3.47
C GLN A 32 -1.65 2.50 4.03
N ASP A 33 -2.58 3.11 4.77
CA ASP A 33 -3.73 2.39 5.34
C ASP A 33 -4.65 1.81 4.25
N LYS A 34 -4.89 2.59 3.19
CA LYS A 34 -5.66 2.14 2.03
C LYS A 34 -4.99 0.97 1.34
N LEU A 35 -3.67 1.04 1.09
CA LEU A 35 -2.90 -0.04 0.48
C LEU A 35 -3.09 -1.36 1.25
N LEU A 36 -2.88 -1.33 2.57
CA LEU A 36 -2.98 -2.54 3.39
C LEU A 36 -4.40 -3.12 3.39
N ARG A 37 -5.42 -2.27 3.49
CA ARG A 37 -6.83 -2.68 3.37
C ARG A 37 -7.12 -3.30 2.01
N ASP A 38 -6.69 -2.66 0.93
CA ASP A 38 -6.94 -3.10 -0.44
C ASP A 38 -6.25 -4.43 -0.77
N VAL A 39 -5.07 -4.68 -0.21
CA VAL A 39 -4.37 -5.97 -0.29
C VAL A 39 -5.13 -7.05 0.47
N LEU A 40 -5.58 -6.80 1.71
CA LEU A 40 -6.37 -7.76 2.48
C LEU A 40 -7.68 -8.12 1.78
N VAL A 41 -8.38 -7.12 1.24
CA VAL A 41 -9.60 -7.34 0.45
C VAL A 41 -9.29 -8.11 -0.82
N GLY A 42 -8.16 -7.83 -1.48
CA GLY A 42 -7.68 -8.61 -2.63
C GLY A 42 -7.50 -10.08 -2.31
N ILE A 43 -6.74 -10.38 -1.26
CA ILE A 43 -6.47 -11.74 -0.78
C ILE A 43 -7.77 -12.47 -0.43
N ALA A 44 -8.66 -11.82 0.34
CA ALA A 44 -9.95 -12.41 0.72
C ALA A 44 -10.85 -12.73 -0.49
N ASN A 45 -10.66 -12.07 -1.63
CA ASN A 45 -11.41 -12.28 -2.86
C ASN A 45 -10.67 -13.13 -3.92
N GLY A 46 -9.63 -13.88 -3.52
CA GLY A 46 -8.92 -14.80 -4.42
C GLY A 46 -7.89 -14.13 -5.35
N ALA A 47 -7.15 -13.14 -4.84
CA ALA A 47 -6.03 -12.55 -5.57
C ALA A 47 -4.96 -13.58 -5.99
N GLU A 48 -4.28 -13.30 -7.10
CA GLU A 48 -3.16 -14.12 -7.55
C GLU A 48 -1.95 -13.91 -6.64
N ASN A 49 -1.25 -14.99 -6.29
CA ASN A 49 -0.04 -14.94 -5.47
C ASN A 49 -0.23 -14.20 -4.12
N PRO A 50 -1.20 -14.60 -3.27
CA PRO A 50 -1.55 -13.85 -2.05
C PRO A 50 -0.37 -13.69 -1.08
N VAL A 51 0.53 -14.67 -1.00
CA VAL A 51 1.76 -14.60 -0.19
C VAL A 51 2.69 -13.48 -0.66
N TYR A 52 2.87 -13.34 -1.98
CA TYR A 52 3.69 -12.26 -2.54
C TYR A 52 3.05 -10.90 -2.23
N LEU A 53 1.73 -10.78 -2.41
CA LEU A 53 1.02 -9.53 -2.17
C LEU A 53 1.12 -9.10 -0.71
N ALA A 54 0.91 -10.02 0.23
CA ALA A 54 1.06 -9.77 1.64
C ALA A 54 2.49 -9.34 2.01
N GLY A 55 3.49 -10.12 1.61
CA GLY A 55 4.90 -9.84 1.95
C GLY A 55 5.40 -8.52 1.35
N ARG A 56 5.12 -8.28 0.07
CA ARG A 56 5.58 -7.08 -0.64
C ARG A 56 4.86 -5.82 -0.16
N ALA A 57 3.58 -5.90 0.24
CA ALA A 57 2.86 -4.75 0.78
C ALA A 57 3.44 -4.25 2.11
N LEU A 58 4.04 -5.13 2.91
CA LEU A 58 4.71 -4.74 4.16
C LEU A 58 5.93 -3.84 3.95
N GLU A 59 6.50 -3.79 2.73
CA GLU A 59 7.58 -2.86 2.43
C GLU A 59 7.16 -1.39 2.50
N VAL A 60 5.85 -1.10 2.52
CA VAL A 60 5.34 0.26 2.78
C VAL A 60 5.85 0.81 4.11
N PHE A 61 6.10 -0.05 5.11
CA PHE A 61 6.65 0.36 6.41
C PHE A 61 8.13 0.77 6.35
N ASN A 62 8.82 0.47 5.25
CA ASN A 62 10.20 0.89 5.02
C ASN A 62 10.27 2.24 4.30
N ILE A 63 9.14 2.84 3.91
CA ILE A 63 9.12 4.17 3.30
C ILE A 63 9.13 5.21 4.42
N GLU A 64 10.11 6.10 4.39
CA GLU A 64 10.15 7.23 5.31
C GLU A 64 9.10 8.26 4.89
N PHE A 65 8.17 8.57 5.78
CA PHE A 65 7.21 9.66 5.60
C PHE A 65 7.67 10.89 6.36
N SER A 66 7.47 12.07 5.76
CA SER A 66 7.69 13.34 6.43
C SER A 66 6.85 13.38 7.71
N ARG A 67 7.49 13.66 8.86
CA ARG A 67 6.79 13.74 10.14
C ARG A 67 6.41 15.18 10.42
N TRP A 68 5.14 15.42 10.73
CA TRP A 68 4.75 16.69 11.32
C TRP A 68 5.18 16.68 12.80
N TYR A 69 6.30 17.33 13.12
CA TYR A 69 6.59 17.73 14.50
C TYR A 69 5.77 18.98 14.80
N ALA A 70 4.75 18.83 15.65
CA ALA A 70 4.04 19.96 16.26
C ALA A 70 4.85 20.50 17.46
#